data_AF-A0A835S323-F1
#
_entry.id   AF-A0A835S323-F1
#
_cell.length_a   1.000
_cell.length_b   1.000
_cell.length_c   1.000
_cell.angle_alpha   90.00
_cell.angle_beta   90.00
_cell.angle_gamma   90.00
#
_symmetry.space_group_name_H-M   'P 1'
#
loop_
_entity.id
_entity.type
_entity.pdbx_description
1 polymer ?
#
loop_
_entity_poly.entity_id
_entity_poly.type
_entity_poly.pdbx_seq_one_letter_code
_entity_poly.pdbx_strand_id
1 'polypeptide(L)'
;MRRMRWVADGGGWELDAEAPVTMEGTARAVPGDSLPLGLSRGSRLSRSKQLDFLHRFMAFPLVPSFSRDPPNGGLLLHRAHTVHLRENWYVTLLEQFKIQRFVVWLQETASDHVQNTSLPKAIMGKIIDFFSLGFGTELLITPESSLQLEMYNVKESSRAKAVFHQKFHRHNLMLEAACPGLYLDKQGKYWDVPLSIAVDLASITYGSGLDYHVCLQHNSGQPKHIFGDQTFEPPMPLLPGLCAKAAMSIKKHVNFWRGKEGKLKLVQPYDVFLSNPHISGVGILALRTSPQV
;
A
#
# COMPACT_ATOMS: atom_id res chain seq x y z
N MET A 1 -13.46 3.05 11.36
CA MET A 1 -12.46 2.85 10.29
C MET A 1 -13.04 2.60 8.88
N ARG A 2 -13.68 1.46 8.55
CA ARG A 2 -14.05 1.13 7.13
C ARG A 2 -14.91 2.17 6.38
N ARG A 3 -15.79 2.92 7.06
CA ARG A 3 -16.73 3.85 6.38
C ARG A 3 -16.18 5.27 6.19
N MET A 4 -15.24 5.72 7.04
CA MET A 4 -14.58 7.03 6.89
C MET A 4 -13.49 7.00 5.81
N ARG A 5 -13.06 5.81 5.38
CA ARG A 5 -12.11 5.61 4.27
C ARG A 5 -12.57 6.29 2.99
N TRP A 6 -13.86 6.24 2.69
CA TRP A 6 -14.42 6.79 1.45
C TRP A 6 -14.68 8.29 1.53
N VAL A 7 -14.61 8.86 2.74
CA VAL A 7 -14.87 10.27 2.98
C VAL A 7 -13.56 11.03 3.17
N ALA A 8 -12.54 10.42 3.75
CA ALA A 8 -11.21 11.02 3.78
C ALA A 8 -10.58 11.02 2.38
N ASP A 9 -10.11 12.19 1.98
CA ASP A 9 -9.36 12.48 0.75
C ASP A 9 -8.17 11.53 0.55
N GLY A 10 -7.82 11.21 -0.71
CA GLY A 10 -7.03 10.01 -1.03
C GLY A 10 -5.61 9.95 -0.47
N GLY A 11 -5.03 11.11 -0.11
CA GLY A 11 -3.64 11.20 0.36
C GLY A 11 -3.28 10.38 1.60
N GLY A 12 -4.25 9.96 2.41
CA GLY A 12 -4.02 9.10 3.58
C GLY A 12 -4.16 7.60 3.31
N TRP A 13 -4.40 7.20 2.05
CA TRP A 13 -4.68 5.80 1.71
C TRP A 13 -3.74 5.30 0.62
N GLU A 14 -3.34 4.05 0.78
CA GLU A 14 -2.62 3.29 -0.23
C GLU A 14 -3.60 2.77 -1.29
N LEU A 15 -3.21 2.89 -2.55
CA LEU A 15 -3.86 2.29 -3.71
C LEU A 15 -3.16 0.98 -4.04
N ASP A 16 -3.93 -0.05 -4.39
CA ASP A 16 -3.42 -1.31 -4.92
C ASP A 16 -2.99 -1.08 -6.37
N ALA A 17 -1.71 -0.72 -6.55
CA ALA A 17 -1.13 -0.29 -7.80
C ALA A 17 0.29 -0.86 -7.92
N GLU A 18 0.47 -1.74 -8.90
CA GLU A 18 1.75 -2.36 -9.20
C GLU A 18 2.57 -1.46 -10.12
N ALA A 19 3.79 -1.11 -9.70
CA ALA A 19 4.75 -0.37 -10.50
C ALA A 19 6.06 -1.17 -10.59
N PRO A 20 6.78 -1.16 -11.72
CA PRO A 20 7.99 -1.97 -11.89
C PRO A 20 9.15 -1.51 -10.98
N VAL A 21 8.98 -0.39 -10.27
CA VAL A 21 9.99 0.23 -9.40
C VAL A 21 9.76 -0.13 -7.92
N THR A 22 8.59 -0.65 -7.56
CA THR A 22 8.30 -1.13 -6.20
C THR A 22 7.85 -2.59 -6.23
N MET A 23 8.19 -3.33 -5.18
CA MET A 23 7.71 -4.70 -5.00
C MET A 23 6.52 -4.78 -4.04
N GLU A 24 6.08 -3.64 -3.49
CA GLU A 24 5.00 -3.57 -2.51
C GLU A 24 3.61 -3.68 -3.16
N GLY A 25 3.51 -3.44 -4.46
CA GLY A 25 2.21 -3.40 -5.16
C GLY A 25 1.28 -2.30 -4.63
N THR A 26 1.83 -1.28 -3.98
CA THR A 26 1.07 -0.15 -3.45
C THR A 26 1.70 1.18 -3.82
N ALA A 27 0.85 2.17 -4.08
CA ALA A 27 1.22 3.57 -4.23
C ALA A 27 0.26 4.46 -3.44
N ARG A 28 0.71 5.55 -2.84
CA ARG A 28 -0.20 6.50 -2.18
C ARG A 28 -0.92 7.36 -3.21
N ALA A 29 -2.19 7.68 -3.03
CA ALA A 29 -2.83 8.66 -3.90
C ALA A 29 -2.25 10.06 -3.63
N VAL A 30 -2.18 10.92 -4.64
CA VAL A 30 -1.85 12.33 -4.42
C VAL A 30 -2.93 12.95 -3.50
N PRO A 31 -2.54 13.63 -2.41
CA PRO A 31 -3.47 14.37 -1.56
C PRO A 31 -4.32 15.37 -2.38
N GLY A 32 -5.63 15.45 -2.20
CA GLY A 32 -6.55 16.31 -2.98
C GLY A 32 -7.30 15.57 -4.08
N ASP A 33 -6.95 14.31 -4.31
CA ASP A 33 -7.58 13.46 -5.29
C ASP A 33 -8.59 12.50 -4.66
N SER A 34 -9.78 12.45 -5.27
CA SER A 34 -10.81 11.46 -4.92
C SER A 34 -10.27 10.05 -5.18
N LEU A 35 -10.35 9.19 -4.17
CA LEU A 35 -9.94 7.79 -4.32
C LEU A 35 -10.80 7.11 -5.41
N PRO A 36 -10.18 6.41 -6.37
CA PRO A 36 -10.93 5.54 -7.25
C PRO A 36 -11.63 4.45 -6.42
N LEU A 37 -12.94 4.32 -6.62
CA LEU A 37 -13.78 3.36 -5.91
C LEU A 37 -13.20 1.93 -6.07
N GLY A 38 -12.97 1.25 -4.95
CA GLY A 38 -12.54 -0.15 -4.93
C GLY A 38 -11.03 -0.43 -5.00
N LEU A 39 -10.18 0.58 -5.27
CA LEU A 39 -8.72 0.38 -5.38
C LEU A 39 -7.94 0.74 -4.10
N SER A 40 -8.60 1.23 -3.05
CA SER A 40 -7.93 1.61 -1.80
C SER A 40 -7.71 0.43 -0.87
N ARG A 41 -6.44 0.18 -0.55
CA ARG A 41 -5.98 -0.83 0.41
C ARG A 41 -5.85 -0.22 1.81
N GLY A 42 -5.90 -1.07 2.83
CA GLY A 42 -5.50 -0.66 4.17
C GLY A 42 -4.05 -1.02 4.42
N SER A 43 -3.32 -0.13 5.08
CA SER A 43 -1.92 -0.30 5.50
C SER A 43 -1.62 -1.56 6.32
N ARG A 44 -2.66 -2.28 6.79
CA ARG A 44 -2.51 -3.46 7.66
C ARG A 44 -2.10 -4.74 6.95
N LEU A 45 -2.32 -4.85 5.65
CA LEU A 45 -1.93 -6.03 4.89
C LEU A 45 -0.78 -5.62 4.00
N SER A 46 0.44 -6.09 4.28
CA SER A 46 1.61 -5.87 3.43
C SER A 46 1.62 -6.84 2.26
N ARG A 47 2.43 -6.56 1.23
CA ARG A 47 2.60 -7.47 0.09
C ARG A 47 3.22 -8.80 0.49
N SER A 48 4.20 -8.76 1.38
CA SER A 48 4.82 -9.93 1.98
C SER A 48 3.78 -10.86 2.63
N LYS A 49 2.84 -10.31 3.43
CA LYS A 49 1.74 -11.07 4.03
C LYS A 49 0.77 -11.66 3.00
N GLN A 50 0.45 -10.91 1.94
CA GLN A 50 -0.40 -11.43 0.86
C GLN A 50 0.24 -12.61 0.14
N LEU A 51 1.51 -12.47 -0.22
CA LEU A 51 2.25 -13.51 -0.92
C LEU A 51 2.44 -14.73 -0.03
N ASP A 52 2.78 -14.54 1.25
CA ASP A 52 2.86 -15.64 2.22
C ASP A 52 1.52 -16.39 2.33
N PHE A 53 0.40 -15.66 2.35
CA PHE A 53 -0.92 -16.27 2.31
C PHE A 53 -1.16 -17.09 1.03
N LEU A 54 -0.86 -16.54 -0.14
CA LEU A 54 -1.05 -17.23 -1.42
C LEU A 54 -0.14 -18.47 -1.55
N HIS A 55 1.10 -18.38 -1.09
CA HIS A 55 2.03 -19.50 -1.12
C HIS A 55 1.61 -20.62 -0.18
N ARG A 56 1.19 -20.29 1.06
CA ARG A 56 0.87 -21.29 2.08
C ARG A 56 -0.53 -21.86 1.97
N PHE A 57 -1.54 -21.02 1.73
CA PHE A 57 -2.94 -21.42 1.77
C PHE A 57 -3.52 -21.72 0.39
N MET A 58 -3.04 -21.03 -0.66
CA MET A 58 -3.51 -21.26 -2.04
C MET A 58 -2.56 -22.16 -2.83
N ALA A 59 -1.49 -22.66 -2.22
CA ALA A 59 -0.47 -23.51 -2.84
C ALA A 59 0.07 -22.93 -4.16
N PHE A 60 0.13 -21.61 -4.26
CA PHE A 60 0.45 -20.94 -5.51
C PHE A 60 1.91 -20.47 -5.48
N PRO A 61 2.85 -21.15 -6.13
CA PRO A 61 4.29 -20.93 -5.92
C PRO A 61 4.81 -19.61 -6.50
N LEU A 62 4.15 -19.08 -7.52
CA LEU A 62 4.51 -17.85 -8.22
C LEU A 62 3.24 -17.04 -8.43
N VAL A 63 3.22 -15.80 -7.93
CA VAL A 63 2.05 -14.93 -8.02
C VAL A 63 2.23 -13.95 -9.17
N PRO A 64 1.42 -14.01 -10.25
CA PRO A 64 1.50 -13.04 -11.31
C PRO A 64 0.88 -11.72 -10.84
N SER A 65 1.52 -10.63 -11.22
CA SER A 65 0.99 -9.28 -11.13
C SER A 65 1.23 -8.58 -12.46
N PHE A 66 0.49 -7.49 -12.69
CA PHE A 66 0.60 -6.71 -13.91
C PHE A 66 0.78 -5.25 -13.57
N SER A 67 1.84 -4.66 -14.11
CA SER A 67 2.05 -3.22 -14.02
C SER A 67 1.71 -2.55 -15.35
N ARG A 68 0.99 -1.43 -15.30
CA ARG A 68 0.42 -0.77 -16.48
C ARG A 68 1.39 0.17 -17.21
N ASP A 69 2.58 0.43 -16.66
CA ASP A 69 3.40 1.60 -17.03
C ASP A 69 4.42 1.36 -18.14
N PRO A 70 4.27 1.92 -19.34
CA PRO A 70 5.32 1.88 -20.38
C PRO A 70 6.52 2.75 -19.95
N PRO A 71 7.80 2.36 -20.22
CA PRO A 71 8.27 1.25 -21.04
C PRO A 71 8.58 -0.06 -20.28
N ASN A 72 8.40 -0.10 -18.95
CA ASN A 72 8.85 -1.21 -18.09
C ASN A 72 7.72 -2.03 -17.45
N GLY A 73 6.49 -1.66 -17.75
CA GLY A 73 5.26 -2.30 -17.33
C GLY A 73 5.05 -3.59 -18.11
N GLY A 74 4.33 -4.51 -17.49
CA GLY A 74 4.18 -5.85 -17.99
C GLY A 74 3.83 -6.87 -16.92
N LEU A 75 3.90 -8.12 -17.33
CA LEU A 75 3.70 -9.27 -16.46
C LEU A 75 4.93 -9.50 -15.58
N LEU A 76 4.68 -9.59 -14.28
CA LEU A 76 5.66 -9.76 -13.22
C LEU A 76 5.29 -11.03 -12.44
N LEU A 77 6.28 -11.82 -12.04
CA LEU A 77 6.07 -12.95 -11.12
C LEU A 77 6.69 -12.64 -9.77
N HIS A 78 5.90 -12.75 -8.72
CA HIS A 78 6.36 -12.55 -7.35
C HIS A 78 6.47 -13.88 -6.61
N ARG A 79 7.49 -13.96 -5.78
CA ARG A 79 7.66 -15.02 -4.79
C ARG A 79 8.11 -14.42 -3.46
N ALA A 80 7.53 -14.89 -2.37
CA ALA A 80 7.92 -14.50 -1.03
C ALA A 80 8.40 -15.71 -0.23
N HIS A 81 9.52 -15.55 0.46
CA HIS A 81 10.07 -16.51 1.40
C HIS A 81 10.03 -15.90 2.79
N THR A 82 9.14 -16.41 3.64
CA THR A 82 8.99 -15.95 5.03
C THR A 82 9.70 -16.93 5.97
N VAL A 83 10.69 -16.42 6.70
CA VAL A 83 11.41 -17.15 7.75
C VAL A 83 11.01 -16.57 9.11
N HIS A 84 10.46 -17.43 9.97
CA HIS A 84 10.12 -17.07 11.35
C HIS A 84 11.37 -17.28 12.21
N LEU A 85 11.96 -16.20 12.72
CA LEU A 85 13.15 -16.25 13.57
C LEU A 85 12.77 -16.50 15.03
N ARG A 86 11.68 -15.88 15.49
CA ARG A 86 11.05 -16.06 16.80
C ARG A 86 9.54 -15.94 16.65
N GLU A 87 8.79 -16.28 17.69
CA GLU A 87 7.31 -16.15 17.70
C GLU A 87 6.84 -14.72 17.36
N ASN A 88 7.61 -13.71 17.76
CA ASN A 88 7.30 -12.30 17.57
C ASN A 88 8.09 -11.63 16.45
N TRP A 89 8.93 -12.37 15.71
CA TRP A 89 9.81 -11.79 14.71
C TRP A 89 9.95 -12.68 13.49
N TYR A 90 9.59 -12.14 12.33
CA TYR A 90 9.80 -12.81 11.07
C TYR A 90 10.44 -11.89 10.04
N VAL A 91 11.11 -12.53 9.10
CA VAL A 91 11.84 -11.90 8.00
C VAL A 91 11.29 -12.45 6.70
N THR A 92 11.13 -11.59 5.71
CA THR A 92 10.60 -11.93 4.38
C THR A 92 11.59 -11.53 3.31
N LEU A 93 12.00 -12.49 2.49
CA LEU A 93 12.70 -12.23 1.24
C LEU A 93 11.66 -12.21 0.12
N LEU A 94 11.64 -11.13 -0.65
CA LEU A 94 10.76 -10.96 -1.79
C LEU A 94 11.60 -11.04 -3.06
N GLU A 95 11.09 -11.80 -4.02
CA GLU A 95 11.67 -11.97 -5.34
C GLU A 95 10.63 -11.57 -6.39
N GLN A 96 11.06 -10.82 -7.39
CA GLN A 96 10.22 -10.43 -8.52
C GLN A 96 10.97 -10.70 -9.81
N PHE A 97 10.34 -11.43 -10.72
CA PHE A 97 10.87 -11.74 -12.04
C PHE A 97 10.12 -10.94 -13.11
N LYS A 98 10.85 -10.14 -13.88
CA LYS A 98 10.32 -9.29 -14.95
C LYS A 98 10.17 -10.09 -16.26
N ILE A 99 9.08 -10.86 -16.39
CA ILE A 99 8.86 -11.77 -17.54
C ILE A 99 8.94 -11.05 -18.87
N GLN A 100 8.25 -9.91 -19.01
CA GLN A 100 8.16 -9.25 -20.31
C GLN A 100 9.53 -8.80 -20.83
N ARG A 101 10.39 -8.24 -19.96
CA ARG A 101 11.76 -7.88 -20.33
C ARG A 101 12.59 -9.11 -20.71
N PHE A 102 12.42 -10.22 -19.99
CA PHE A 102 13.12 -11.47 -20.29
C PHE A 102 12.70 -12.04 -21.66
N VAL A 103 11.40 -12.01 -21.99
CA VAL A 103 10.88 -12.49 -23.28
C VAL A 103 11.38 -11.60 -24.43
N VAL A 104 11.35 -10.28 -24.27
CA VAL A 104 11.89 -9.34 -25.27
C VAL A 104 13.39 -9.59 -25.50
N TRP A 105 14.17 -9.69 -24.43
CA TRP A 105 15.60 -10.01 -24.53
C TRP A 105 15.86 -11.37 -25.19
N LEU A 106 15.05 -12.40 -24.89
CA LEU A 106 15.15 -13.70 -25.54
C LEU A 106 14.85 -13.63 -27.03
N GLN A 107 13.84 -12.87 -27.44
CA GLN A 107 13.49 -12.68 -28.86
C GLN A 107 14.59 -11.94 -29.62
N GLU A 108 15.16 -10.89 -29.03
CA GLU A 108 16.31 -10.16 -29.59
C GLU A 108 17.52 -11.09 -29.74
N THR A 109 17.87 -11.81 -28.66
CA THR A 109 19.01 -12.73 -28.66
C THR A 109 18.82 -13.88 -29.66
N ALA A 110 17.61 -14.41 -29.79
CA ALA A 110 17.30 -15.46 -30.78
C ALA A 110 17.35 -14.95 -32.23
N SER A 111 17.05 -13.67 -32.45
CA SER A 111 17.15 -13.04 -33.77
C SER A 111 18.61 -12.73 -34.15
N ASP A 112 19.45 -12.37 -33.17
CA ASP A 112 20.86 -12.06 -33.37
C ASP A 112 21.77 -13.30 -33.42
N HIS A 113 21.39 -14.41 -32.76
CA HIS A 113 22.16 -15.65 -32.77
C HIS A 113 21.72 -16.63 -33.86
N VAL A 114 22.19 -16.36 -35.07
CA VAL A 114 22.24 -17.36 -36.17
C VAL A 114 23.44 -18.32 -36.03
N GLN A 115 24.50 -18.01 -35.25
CA GLN A 115 25.65 -18.91 -35.11
C GLN A 115 26.35 -18.86 -33.73
N ASN A 116 26.46 -20.05 -33.13
CA ASN A 116 27.52 -20.51 -32.22
C ASN A 116 27.78 -19.79 -30.87
N THR A 117 26.88 -20.00 -29.90
CA THR A 117 27.25 -20.08 -28.47
C THR A 117 26.31 -21.03 -27.74
N SER A 118 26.77 -21.70 -26.67
CA SER A 118 25.90 -22.54 -25.83
C SER A 118 24.87 -21.68 -25.09
N LEU A 119 23.69 -21.50 -25.71
CA LEU A 119 22.56 -20.70 -25.23
C LEU A 119 22.27 -20.82 -23.72
N PRO A 120 22.33 -22.02 -23.08
CA PRO A 120 22.00 -22.15 -21.65
C PRO A 120 22.95 -21.36 -20.74
N LYS A 121 24.24 -21.29 -21.08
CA LYS A 121 25.24 -20.57 -20.28
C LYS A 121 25.05 -19.05 -20.37
N ALA A 122 24.71 -18.55 -21.56
CA ALA A 122 24.41 -17.14 -21.78
C ALA A 122 23.13 -16.72 -21.04
N ILE A 123 22.09 -17.57 -21.09
CA ILE A 123 20.83 -17.36 -20.38
C ILE A 123 21.05 -17.34 -18.87
N MET A 124 21.79 -18.31 -18.32
CA MET A 124 22.00 -18.40 -16.87
C MET A 124 22.79 -17.21 -16.31
N GLY A 125 23.71 -16.63 -17.09
CA GLY A 125 24.43 -15.40 -16.70
C GLY A 125 23.52 -14.17 -16.69
N LYS A 126 22.63 -14.05 -17.68
CA LYS A 126 21.74 -12.89 -17.87
C LYS A 126 20.45 -12.95 -17.04
N ILE A 127 20.03 -14.14 -16.59
CA ILE A 127 18.74 -14.29 -15.89
C ILE A 127 18.65 -13.45 -14.62
N ILE A 128 19.79 -13.28 -13.94
CA ILE A 128 19.93 -12.52 -12.68
C ILE A 128 19.54 -11.04 -12.88
N ASP A 129 19.73 -10.48 -14.08
CA ASP A 129 19.41 -9.09 -14.39
C ASP A 129 17.90 -8.82 -14.44
N PHE A 130 17.10 -9.87 -14.67
CA PHE A 130 15.64 -9.78 -14.68
C PHE A 130 15.00 -10.02 -13.30
N PHE A 131 15.80 -10.34 -12.29
CA PHE A 131 15.38 -10.50 -10.91
C PHE A 131 15.60 -9.22 -10.09
N SER A 132 14.52 -8.77 -9.45
CA SER A 132 14.53 -7.77 -8.40
C SER A 132 14.35 -8.46 -7.04
N LEU A 133 15.13 -8.03 -6.05
CA LEU A 133 15.09 -8.54 -4.68
C LEU A 133 14.62 -7.46 -3.72
N GLY A 134 13.84 -7.89 -2.74
CA GLY A 134 13.36 -7.09 -1.63
C GLY A 134 13.52 -7.84 -0.31
N PHE A 135 13.67 -7.11 0.78
CA PHE A 135 13.83 -7.62 2.12
C PHE A 135 12.82 -6.93 3.04
N GLY A 136 12.15 -7.70 3.89
CA GLY A 136 11.23 -7.19 4.88
C GLY A 136 11.47 -7.85 6.23
N THR A 137 11.21 -7.13 7.30
CA THR A 137 11.23 -7.65 8.66
C THR A 137 10.06 -7.05 9.42
N GLU A 138 9.35 -7.89 10.17
CA GLU A 138 8.30 -7.43 11.07
C GLU A 138 8.52 -8.00 12.46
N LEU A 139 8.55 -7.09 13.42
CA LEU A 139 8.75 -7.33 14.84
C LEU A 139 7.49 -6.91 15.61
N LEU A 140 6.87 -7.87 16.27
CA LEU A 140 5.80 -7.66 17.23
C LEU A 140 6.42 -7.37 18.60
N ILE A 141 6.48 -6.08 18.97
CA ILE A 141 7.09 -5.67 20.24
C ILE A 141 6.15 -6.03 21.40
N THR A 142 4.85 -5.79 21.21
CA THR A 142 3.77 -6.21 22.11
C THR A 142 2.61 -6.72 21.28
N PRO A 143 1.60 -7.41 21.87
CA PRO A 143 0.40 -7.83 21.13
C PRO A 143 -0.34 -6.67 20.43
N GLU A 144 -0.12 -5.43 20.89
CA GLU A 144 -0.73 -4.23 20.33
C GLU A 144 0.24 -3.34 19.55
N SER A 145 1.52 -3.68 19.48
CA SER A 145 2.54 -2.88 18.81
C SER A 145 3.38 -3.70 17.84
N SER A 146 3.44 -3.23 16.60
CA SER A 146 4.16 -3.88 15.50
C SER A 146 5.05 -2.88 14.80
N LEU A 147 6.29 -3.27 14.55
CA LEU A 147 7.26 -2.54 13.74
C LEU A 147 7.56 -3.35 12.48
N GLN A 148 7.34 -2.76 11.32
CA GLN A 148 7.60 -3.34 10.02
C GLN A 148 8.62 -2.48 9.29
N LEU A 149 9.68 -3.10 8.76
CA LEU A 149 10.69 -2.44 7.93
C LEU A 149 10.79 -3.23 6.62
N GLU A 150 10.69 -2.54 5.50
CA GLU A 150 10.77 -3.12 4.18
C GLU A 150 11.75 -2.33 3.33
N MET A 151 12.54 -3.04 2.54
CA MET A 151 13.51 -2.49 1.60
C MET A 151 13.36 -3.20 0.25
N TYR A 152 13.28 -2.43 -0.82
CA TYR A 152 12.97 -2.95 -2.15
C TYR A 152 14.00 -2.50 -3.18
N ASN A 153 14.17 -3.33 -4.21
CA ASN A 153 14.93 -3.06 -5.43
C ASN A 153 16.38 -2.60 -5.17
N VAL A 154 17.15 -3.45 -4.48
CA VAL A 154 18.55 -3.19 -4.07
C VAL A 154 19.48 -2.80 -5.24
N LYS A 155 19.15 -3.18 -6.48
CA LYS A 155 19.99 -2.97 -7.66
C LYS A 155 19.80 -1.62 -8.37
N GLU A 156 18.56 -1.18 -8.59
CA GLU A 156 18.26 -0.01 -9.45
C GLU A 156 18.01 1.25 -8.62
N SER A 157 17.32 1.14 -7.48
CA SER A 157 17.10 2.24 -6.52
C SER A 157 16.53 1.67 -5.23
N SER A 158 17.32 1.72 -4.15
CA SER A 158 16.88 1.18 -2.87
C SER A 158 15.73 2.03 -2.32
N ARG A 159 14.54 1.43 -2.23
CA ARG A 159 13.40 2.02 -1.52
C ARG A 159 13.31 1.41 -0.15
N ALA A 160 13.03 2.22 0.85
CA ALA A 160 12.78 1.78 2.22
C ALA A 160 11.43 2.30 2.70
N LYS A 161 10.72 1.46 3.44
CA LYS A 161 9.46 1.78 4.12
C LYS A 161 9.52 1.25 5.53
N ALA A 162 9.19 2.09 6.49
CA ALA A 162 9.08 1.75 7.90
C ALA A 162 7.65 2.07 8.36
N VAL A 163 6.99 1.09 8.97
CA VAL A 163 5.64 1.24 9.53
C VAL A 163 5.68 0.81 10.99
N PHE A 164 5.38 1.74 11.89
CA PHE A 164 5.14 1.46 13.28
C PHE A 164 3.65 1.62 13.57
N HIS A 165 3.04 0.60 14.15
CA HIS A 165 1.62 0.61 14.47
C HIS A 165 1.41 0.24 15.92
N GLN A 166 0.65 1.06 16.64
CA GLN A 166 0.34 0.93 18.05
C GLN A 166 -1.17 1.02 18.24
N LYS A 167 -1.77 -0.05 18.79
CA LYS A 167 -3.16 0.01 19.24
C LYS A 167 -3.20 0.46 20.69
N PHE A 168 -4.09 1.42 20.95
CA PHE A 168 -4.52 1.84 22.27
C PHE A 168 -5.97 1.43 22.47
N HIS A 169 -6.46 1.52 23.71
CA HIS A 169 -7.81 1.08 24.07
C HIS A 169 -8.93 1.73 23.21
N ARG A 170 -8.76 2.99 22.82
CA ARG A 170 -9.75 3.76 22.02
C ARG A 170 -9.17 4.39 20.75
N HIS A 171 -7.89 4.17 20.46
CA HIS A 171 -7.21 4.81 19.34
C HIS A 171 -6.26 3.84 18.67
N ASN A 172 -6.06 3.96 17.37
CA ASN A 172 -4.95 3.34 16.66
C ASN A 172 -4.03 4.45 16.18
N LEU A 173 -2.77 4.33 16.51
CA LEU A 173 -1.70 5.18 16.00
C LEU A 173 -0.90 4.39 14.97
N MET A 174 -0.64 5.01 13.83
CA MET A 174 0.25 4.50 12.80
C MET A 174 1.24 5.60 12.44
N LEU A 175 2.52 5.25 12.43
CA LEU A 175 3.62 6.08 11.97
C LEU A 175 4.22 5.37 10.76
N GLU A 176 4.32 6.08 9.65
CA GLU A 176 4.86 5.54 8.41
C GLU A 176 5.95 6.47 7.88
N ALA A 177 7.09 5.93 7.48
CA ALA A 177 8.15 6.65 6.81
C ALA A 177 8.55 5.91 5.54
N ALA A 178 8.62 6.61 4.41
CA ALA A 178 8.97 6.05 3.12
C ALA A 178 10.05 6.89 2.43
N CYS A 179 11.04 6.21 1.84
CA CYS A 179 12.21 6.83 1.22
C CYS A 179 12.73 5.97 0.04
N PRO A 180 12.52 6.39 -1.22
CA PRO A 180 11.50 7.33 -1.67
C PRO A 180 10.08 6.75 -1.58
N GLY A 181 9.12 7.60 -1.20
CA GLY A 181 7.69 7.27 -1.18
C GLY A 181 7.05 7.40 -2.56
N LEU A 182 6.29 6.38 -2.96
CA LEU A 182 5.62 6.31 -4.27
C LEU A 182 4.22 6.89 -4.21
N TYR A 183 3.93 7.86 -5.07
CA TYR A 183 2.62 8.49 -5.22
C TYR A 183 2.04 8.31 -6.62
N LEU A 184 0.73 8.15 -6.72
CA LEU A 184 -0.03 8.02 -7.96
C LEU A 184 -1.01 9.19 -8.10
N ASP A 185 -0.91 9.89 -9.22
CA ASP A 185 -1.75 11.02 -9.60
C ASP A 185 -3.04 10.57 -10.31
N LYS A 186 -4.06 11.44 -10.38
CA LYS A 186 -5.31 11.23 -11.14
C LYS A 186 -5.09 10.84 -12.59
N GLN A 187 -4.03 11.35 -13.23
CA GLN A 187 -3.71 11.01 -14.63
C GLN A 187 -2.95 9.68 -14.75
N GLY A 188 -2.82 8.91 -13.67
CA GLY A 188 -2.12 7.62 -13.65
C GLY A 188 -0.60 7.75 -13.69
N LYS A 189 -0.05 8.90 -13.31
CA LYS A 189 1.40 9.17 -13.28
C LYS A 189 1.98 8.87 -11.92
N TYR A 190 3.19 8.29 -11.92
CA TYR A 190 3.92 7.97 -10.70
C TYR A 190 4.96 9.03 -10.35
N TRP A 191 4.96 9.39 -9.07
CA TRP A 191 5.83 10.39 -8.49
C TRP A 191 6.60 9.80 -7.32
N ASP A 192 7.91 10.04 -7.32
CA ASP A 192 8.81 9.71 -6.21
C ASP A 192 9.05 10.93 -5.34
N VAL A 193 8.60 10.85 -4.09
CA VAL A 193 8.93 11.84 -3.07
C VAL A 193 10.14 11.32 -2.29
N PRO A 194 11.27 12.06 -2.24
CA PRO A 194 12.51 11.59 -1.61
C PRO A 194 12.33 11.12 -0.16
N LEU A 195 11.58 11.88 0.65
CA LEU A 195 11.21 11.47 2.00
C LEU A 195 9.76 11.84 2.27
N SER A 196 8.98 10.86 2.72
CA SER A 196 7.61 11.06 3.16
C SER A 196 7.38 10.41 4.52
N ILE A 197 6.93 11.20 5.49
CA ILE A 197 6.61 10.76 6.85
C ILE A 197 5.14 11.05 7.09
N ALA A 198 4.38 10.08 7.57
CA ALA A 198 2.97 10.22 7.91
C ALA A 198 2.69 9.70 9.32
N VAL A 199 1.84 10.42 10.05
CA VAL A 199 1.33 10.04 11.36
C VAL A 199 -0.19 10.04 11.30
N ASP A 200 -0.79 8.86 11.47
CA ASP A 200 -2.22 8.65 11.42
C ASP A 200 -2.74 8.22 12.79
N LEU A 201 -3.71 8.96 13.31
CA LEU A 201 -4.41 8.69 14.56
C LEU A 201 -5.90 8.52 14.26
N ALA A 202 -6.42 7.31 14.48
CA ALA A 202 -7.82 6.97 14.25
C ALA A 202 -8.50 6.55 15.56
N SER A 203 -9.71 7.05 15.84
CA SER A 203 -10.50 6.57 16.97
C SER A 203 -11.23 5.25 16.67
N ILE A 204 -11.45 4.46 17.72
CA ILE A 204 -12.18 3.19 17.69
C ILE A 204 -13.46 3.36 18.51
N THR A 205 -14.62 3.29 17.86
CA THR A 205 -15.93 3.54 18.51
C THR A 205 -16.79 2.28 18.54
N TYR A 206 -17.28 1.94 19.73
CA TYR A 206 -18.12 0.75 20.00
C TYR A 206 -19.62 1.10 20.04
N GLY A 207 -20.17 1.69 18.99
CA GLY A 207 -21.62 1.93 18.88
C GLY A 207 -21.98 3.28 18.27
N SER A 208 -22.61 4.13 19.08
CA SER A 208 -22.91 5.53 18.77
C SER A 208 -21.87 6.44 19.41
N GLY A 209 -21.28 7.34 18.64
CA GLY A 209 -20.22 8.23 19.12
C GLY A 209 -19.58 9.03 18.00
N LEU A 210 -18.57 9.80 18.37
CA LEU A 210 -17.74 10.57 17.46
C LEU A 210 -16.54 9.72 17.06
N ASP A 211 -16.48 9.40 15.78
CA ASP A 211 -15.30 8.82 15.14
C ASP A 211 -14.48 9.98 14.57
N TYR A 212 -13.17 9.95 14.73
CA TYR A 212 -12.28 10.92 14.11
C TYR A 212 -11.01 10.24 13.59
N HIS A 213 -10.42 10.86 12.57
CA HIS A 213 -9.18 10.44 11.95
C HIS A 213 -8.33 11.68 11.68
N VAL A 214 -7.15 11.75 12.28
CA VAL A 214 -6.20 12.85 12.08
C VAL A 214 -4.95 12.27 11.43
N CYS A 215 -4.54 12.86 10.32
CA CYS A 215 -3.36 12.50 9.54
C CYS A 215 -2.45 13.73 9.46
N LEU A 216 -1.19 13.56 9.84
CA LEU A 216 -0.13 14.55 9.65
C LEU A 216 0.88 13.97 8.69
N GLN A 217 1.12 14.66 7.57
CA GLN A 217 2.06 14.23 6.54
C GLN A 217 3.14 15.30 6.36
N HIS A 218 4.39 14.89 6.39
CA HIS A 218 5.55 15.69 6.07
C HIS A 218 6.26 15.12 4.85
N ASN A 219 6.40 15.93 3.80
CA ASN A 219 7.16 15.59 2.61
C ASN A 219 8.40 16.47 2.55
N SER A 220 9.53 15.89 2.14
CA SER A 220 10.79 16.60 1.97
C SER A 220 11.48 16.19 0.67
N GLY A 221 12.17 17.15 0.05
CA GLY A 221 12.81 17.00 -1.25
C GLY A 221 11.86 17.23 -2.43
N GLN A 222 12.43 17.45 -3.61
CA GLN A 222 11.66 17.70 -4.82
C GLN A 222 11.12 16.37 -5.39
N PRO A 223 9.80 16.26 -5.64
CA PRO A 223 9.22 15.08 -6.26
C PRO A 223 9.77 14.87 -7.68
N LYS A 224 10.10 13.62 -8.01
CA LYS A 224 10.59 13.23 -9.35
C LYS A 224 9.55 12.37 -10.04
N HIS A 225 9.31 12.64 -11.31
CA HIS A 225 8.48 11.78 -12.15
C HIS A 225 9.29 10.54 -12.58
N ILE A 226 8.72 9.35 -12.46
CA ILE A 226 9.46 8.09 -12.64
C ILE A 226 9.64 7.71 -14.12
N PHE A 227 8.68 8.05 -14.99
CA PHE A 227 8.57 7.50 -16.35
C PHE A 227 8.44 8.55 -17.46
N GLY A 228 8.97 9.77 -17.28
CA GLY A 228 8.82 10.81 -18.29
C GLY A 228 9.82 11.94 -18.17
N ASP A 229 9.96 12.70 -19.25
CA ASP A 229 10.84 13.87 -19.34
C ASP A 229 10.47 14.93 -18.30
N GLN A 230 11.47 15.71 -17.89
CA GLN A 230 11.44 16.69 -16.79
C GLN A 230 10.45 17.86 -16.97
N THR A 231 9.54 17.80 -17.94
CA THR A 231 8.62 18.87 -18.32
C THR A 231 7.31 18.89 -17.53
N PHE A 232 7.04 17.89 -16.69
CA PHE A 232 5.82 17.89 -15.87
C PHE A 232 6.07 18.53 -14.51
N GLU A 233 5.30 19.57 -14.21
CA GLU A 233 5.27 20.16 -12.87
C GLU A 233 4.69 19.15 -11.87
N PRO A 234 5.34 18.96 -10.71
CA PRO A 234 4.84 18.06 -9.68
C PRO A 234 3.53 18.60 -9.08
N PRO A 235 2.57 17.72 -8.76
CA PRO A 235 1.37 18.12 -8.06
C PRO A 235 1.71 18.92 -6.80
N MET A 236 1.10 20.09 -6.66
CA MET A 236 1.27 20.99 -5.51
C MET A 236 1.18 20.28 -4.13
N PRO A 237 0.39 19.21 -3.94
CA PRO A 237 0.34 18.48 -2.67
C PRO A 237 1.56 17.60 -2.36
N LEU A 238 2.39 17.28 -3.35
CA LEU A 238 3.61 16.49 -3.17
C LEU A 238 4.85 17.34 -2.85
N LEU A 239 4.76 18.67 -3.05
CA LEU A 239 5.85 19.60 -2.74
C LEU A 239 6.25 19.53 -1.25
N PRO A 240 7.52 19.86 -0.93
CA PRO A 240 7.99 19.91 0.46
C PRO A 240 7.07 20.71 1.37
N GLY A 241 6.82 20.19 2.57
CA GLY A 241 6.01 20.86 3.56
C GLY A 241 5.28 19.93 4.50
N LEU A 242 4.44 20.53 5.34
CA LEU A 242 3.60 19.83 6.32
C LEU A 242 2.13 19.99 5.93
N CYS A 243 1.43 18.87 5.87
CA CYS A 243 -0.01 18.78 5.59
C CYS A 243 -0.71 18.13 6.78
N ALA A 244 -1.75 18.79 7.29
CA ALA A 244 -2.60 18.24 8.33
C ALA A 244 -4.01 17.99 7.79
N LYS A 245 -4.55 16.81 8.06
CA LYS A 245 -5.90 16.44 7.63
C LYS A 245 -6.66 15.86 8.80
N ALA A 246 -7.93 16.26 8.95
CA ALA A 246 -8.82 15.70 9.94
C ALA A 246 -10.17 15.33 9.30
N ALA A 247 -10.65 14.12 9.58
CA ALA A 247 -11.98 13.68 9.22
C ALA A 247 -12.74 13.30 10.49
N MET A 248 -13.99 13.73 10.60
CA MET A 248 -14.86 13.42 11.73
C MET A 248 -16.19 12.85 11.26
N SER A 249 -16.73 11.89 11.98
CA SER A 249 -18.07 11.36 11.72
C SER A 249 -18.79 11.12 13.02
N ILE A 250 -20.06 11.49 13.05
CA ILE A 250 -20.93 11.22 14.19
C ILE A 250 -21.85 10.08 13.79
N LYS A 251 -21.71 8.96 14.49
CA LYS A 251 -22.53 7.79 14.29
C LYS A 251 -23.60 7.73 15.37
N LYS A 252 -24.87 7.64 14.96
CA LYS A 252 -25.99 7.41 15.89
C LYS A 252 -26.69 6.11 15.52
N HIS A 253 -26.68 5.17 16.45
CA HIS A 253 -27.48 3.96 16.35
C HIS A 253 -28.90 4.29 16.80
N VAL A 254 -29.88 4.18 15.90
CA VAL A 254 -31.28 4.44 16.21
C VAL A 254 -32.02 3.14 15.96
N ASN A 255 -32.67 2.58 16.99
CA ASN A 255 -33.54 1.42 16.81
C ASN A 255 -34.95 1.93 16.51
N PHE A 256 -35.35 1.91 15.24
CA PHE A 256 -36.68 2.38 14.86
C PHE A 256 -37.80 1.38 15.23
N TRP A 257 -37.52 0.07 15.21
CA TRP A 257 -38.58 -0.96 15.25
C TRP A 257 -38.35 -2.13 16.22
N ARG A 258 -37.29 -2.12 17.07
CA ARG A 258 -37.06 -3.19 18.07
C ARG A 258 -36.71 -2.62 19.45
N GLY A 259 -37.43 -3.07 20.49
CA GLY A 259 -37.12 -2.84 21.90
C GLY A 259 -35.80 -3.51 22.32
N LYS A 260 -35.18 -3.09 23.43
CA LYS A 260 -33.86 -3.57 23.88
C LYS A 260 -33.80 -5.05 24.28
N GLU A 261 -34.94 -5.74 24.34
CA GLU A 261 -35.05 -7.11 24.83
C GLU A 261 -35.25 -8.11 23.67
N GLY A 262 -34.48 -9.21 23.71
CA GLY A 262 -34.74 -10.38 22.86
C GLY A 262 -33.95 -10.43 21.53
N LYS A 263 -32.63 -10.63 21.59
CA LYS A 263 -31.94 -11.33 20.49
C LYS A 263 -32.09 -12.83 20.72
N LEU A 264 -33.09 -13.45 20.08
CA LEU A 264 -33.17 -14.89 20.00
C LEU A 264 -31.92 -15.40 19.25
N LYS A 265 -31.06 -16.10 19.99
CA LYS A 265 -30.00 -16.93 19.44
C LYS A 265 -30.68 -18.12 18.77
N LEU A 266 -30.94 -18.06 17.47
CA LEU A 266 -30.83 -19.23 16.59
C LEU A 266 -30.99 -18.81 15.13
N VAL A 267 -30.01 -19.25 14.35
CA VAL A 267 -29.84 -19.26 12.88
C VAL A 267 -31.11 -18.96 12.07
N GLN A 268 -31.17 -17.78 11.42
CA GLN A 268 -32.08 -17.48 10.31
C GLN A 268 -31.29 -16.88 9.14
N PRO A 269 -31.73 -17.10 7.87
CA PRO A 269 -31.10 -16.50 6.70
C PRO A 269 -31.17 -14.97 6.75
N TYR A 270 -30.23 -14.30 6.09
CA TYR A 270 -30.06 -12.85 6.14
C TYR A 270 -31.32 -12.11 5.68
N ASP A 271 -32.06 -11.51 6.61
CA ASP A 271 -33.26 -10.71 6.34
C ASP A 271 -32.94 -9.21 6.55
N VAL A 272 -33.24 -8.39 5.54
CA VAL A 272 -33.03 -6.93 5.57
C VAL A 272 -33.82 -6.29 6.71
N PHE A 273 -34.98 -6.85 7.08
CA PHE A 273 -35.79 -6.37 8.20
C PHE A 273 -35.23 -6.73 9.58
N LEU A 274 -34.25 -7.64 9.65
CA LEU A 274 -33.47 -7.94 10.86
C LEU A 274 -32.22 -7.05 11.01
N SER A 275 -31.92 -6.22 10.01
CA SER A 275 -30.77 -5.31 10.07
C SER A 275 -31.03 -4.13 11.01
N ASN A 276 -30.04 -3.79 11.82
CA ASN A 276 -30.11 -2.61 12.68
C ASN A 276 -29.96 -1.34 11.81
N PRO A 277 -30.96 -0.46 11.74
CA PRO A 277 -30.82 0.79 11.01
C PRO A 277 -29.77 1.69 11.68
N HIS A 278 -28.92 2.34 10.86
CA HIS A 278 -27.88 3.25 11.33
C HIS A 278 -27.89 4.52 10.49
N ILE A 279 -27.90 5.68 11.14
CA ILE A 279 -27.70 6.98 10.48
C ILE A 279 -26.30 7.47 10.87
N SER A 280 -25.51 7.87 9.87
CA SER A 280 -24.16 8.42 10.07
C SER A 280 -23.99 9.70 9.27
N GLY A 281 -23.62 10.80 9.94
CA GLY A 281 -23.18 12.04 9.31
C GLY A 281 -21.65 12.13 9.32
N VAL A 282 -21.05 12.57 8.22
CA VAL A 282 -19.59 12.68 8.09
C VAL A 282 -19.22 14.09 7.60
N GLY A 283 -18.18 14.69 8.19
CA GLY A 283 -17.60 15.96 7.78
C GLY A 283 -16.06 15.90 7.77
N ILE A 284 -15.43 16.64 6.86
CA ILE A 284 -13.98 16.65 6.68
C ILE A 284 -13.49 18.09 6.85
N LEU A 285 -12.40 18.28 7.59
CA LEU A 285 -11.68 19.55 7.70
C LEU A 285 -10.21 19.32 7.36
N ALA A 286 -9.72 19.97 6.31
CA ALA A 286 -8.32 19.89 5.89
C ALA A 286 -7.63 21.24 6.09
N LEU A 287 -6.44 21.26 6.70
CA LEU A 287 -5.64 22.47 6.93
C LEU A 287 -4.19 22.23 6.49
N ARG A 288 -3.70 23.02 5.54
CA ARG A 288 -2.29 22.98 5.13
C ARG A 288 -1.58 24.23 5.62
N THR A 289 -0.41 24.04 6.23
CA THR A 289 0.52 25.12 6.56
C THR A 289 1.79 24.91 5.74
N SER A 290 1.97 25.66 4.65
CA SER A 290 3.24 25.67 3.93
C SER A 290 4.24 26.56 4.68
N PRO A 291 5.42 26.07 5.08
CA PRO A 291 6.52 26.98 5.35
C PRO A 291 6.99 27.52 3.99
N GLN A 292 6.72 28.80 3.72
CA GLN A 292 7.56 29.56 2.79
C GLN A 292 8.84 29.90 3.55
N VAL A 293 9.94 29.24 3.19
CA VAL A 293 11.30 29.77 3.35
C VAL A 293 12.08 29.37 2.12
#